data_AF-A0A968K5I8-F1
#
_entry.id   AF-A0A968K5I8-F1
#
_cell.length_a   1.000
_cell.length_b   1.000
_cell.length_c   1.000
_cell.angle_alpha   90.00
_cell.angle_beta   90.00
_cell.angle_gamma   90.00
#
_symmetry.space_group_name_H-M   'P 1'
#
loop_
_entity.id
_entity.type
_entity.pdbx_description
1 polymer ?
#
loop_
_entity_poly.entity_id
_entity_poly.type
_entity_poly.pdbx_seq_one_letter_code
_entity_poly.pdbx_strand_id
1 'polypeptide(L)' 'MGKVIKETRGDMQEGIDTALYAGIEGRKYFGYTLPSELPDKSCMTRRDPMGVWGLITPWNFPIAIPSWKIFPCLLSGN' A
#
# COMPACT_ATOMS: atom_id res chain seq x y z
N MET A 1 4.53 -25.04 -2.61
CA MET A 1 3.53 -25.12 -1.54
C MET A 1 2.48 -26.17 -1.90
N GLY A 2 2.09 -27.04 -0.97
CA GLY A 2 1.19 -28.18 -1.21
C GLY A 2 -0.26 -27.94 -0.76
N LYS A 3 -0.71 -26.68 -0.76
CA LYS A 3 -2.08 -26.32 -0.37
C LYS A 3 -3.09 -26.81 -1.41
N VAL A 4 -4.32 -27.10 -0.99
CA VAL A 4 -5.38 -27.57 -1.90
C VAL A 4 -5.74 -26.47 -2.90
N ILE A 5 -6.17 -26.84 -4.12
CA ILE A 5 -6.44 -25.87 -5.20
C ILE A 5 -7.41 -24.76 -4.76
N LYS A 6 -8.40 -25.08 -3.92
CA LYS A 6 -9.33 -24.09 -3.37
C LYS A 6 -8.62 -23.00 -2.55
N GLU A 7 -7.66 -23.38 -1.72
CA GLU A 7 -6.86 -22.44 -0.92
C GLU A 7 -5.88 -21.65 -1.80
N THR A 8 -5.28 -22.28 -2.83
CA THR A 8 -4.43 -21.57 -3.80
C THR A 8 -5.21 -20.49 -4.55
N ARG A 9 -6.46 -20.77 -4.93
CA ARG A 9 -7.33 -19.76 -5.54
C ARG A 9 -7.68 -18.63 -4.57
N GLY A 10 -7.89 -18.94 -3.30
CA GLY A 10 -8.07 -17.94 -2.26
C GLY A 10 -6.85 -17.03 -2.09
N ASP A 11 -5.64 -17.60 -2.03
CA ASP A 11 -4.37 -16.86 -1.96
C ASP A 11 -4.20 -15.90 -3.15
N MET A 12 -4.63 -16.31 -4.35
CA MET A 12 -4.64 -15.45 -5.51
C MET A 12 -5.72 -14.37 -5.45
N GLN A 13 -6.91 -14.71 -4.97
CA GLN A 13 -8.02 -13.76 -4.82
C GLN A 13 -7.68 -12.65 -3.82
N GLU A 14 -7.04 -12.99 -2.71
CA GLU A 14 -6.53 -12.01 -1.73
C GLU A 14 -5.57 -11.00 -2.37
N GLY A 15 -4.71 -11.45 -3.30
CA GLY A 15 -3.85 -10.57 -4.07
C GLY A 15 -4.63 -9.59 -4.95
N ILE A 16 -5.68 -10.08 -5.64
CA ILE A 16 -6.57 -9.25 -6.47
C ILE A 16 -7.29 -8.22 -5.61
N ASP A 17 -7.87 -8.63 -4.49
CA ASP A 17 -8.63 -7.77 -3.60
C ASP A 17 -7.73 -6.68 -2.99
N THR A 18 -6.50 -7.03 -2.64
CA THR A 18 -5.49 -6.07 -2.17
C THR A 18 -5.14 -5.05 -3.24
N ALA A 19 -4.98 -5.47 -4.50
CA ALA A 19 -4.68 -4.57 -5.61
C ALA A 19 -5.80 -3.55 -5.82
N LEU A 20 -7.05 -4.02 -5.81
CA LEU A 20 -8.25 -3.19 -5.95
C LEU A 20 -8.38 -2.21 -4.77
N TYR A 21 -8.18 -2.70 -3.55
CA TYR A 21 -8.19 -1.86 -2.35
C TYR A 21 -7.13 -0.76 -2.42
N ALA A 22 -5.88 -1.11 -2.70
CA ALA A 22 -4.78 -0.16 -2.80
C ALA A 22 -5.07 0.89 -3.89
N GLY A 23 -5.52 0.47 -5.07
CA GLY A 23 -5.85 1.39 -6.17
C GLY A 23 -6.91 2.43 -5.80
N ILE A 24 -7.90 2.08 -4.98
CA ILE A 24 -8.89 3.03 -4.46
C ILE A 24 -8.26 3.94 -3.39
N GLU A 25 -7.43 3.39 -2.51
CA GLU A 25 -6.81 4.13 -1.41
C GLU A 25 -5.85 5.21 -1.89
N GLY A 26 -5.26 5.07 -3.08
CA GLY A 26 -4.41 6.10 -3.70
C GLY A 26 -5.11 7.44 -3.90
N ARG A 27 -6.44 7.42 -4.05
CA ARG A 27 -7.24 8.66 -4.16
C ARG A 27 -7.44 9.35 -2.82
N LYS A 28 -7.09 8.71 -1.71
CA LYS A 28 -7.28 9.21 -0.34
C LYS A 28 -5.97 9.60 0.33
N TYR A 29 -4.88 9.70 -0.43
CA TYR A 29 -3.55 9.98 0.08
C TYR A 29 -3.33 11.49 0.33
N PHE A 30 -4.16 12.06 1.20
CA PHE A 30 -4.20 13.51 1.46
C PHE A 30 -3.15 13.97 2.47
N GLY A 31 -2.72 15.22 2.29
CA GLY A 31 -2.06 16.02 3.31
C GLY A 31 -3.06 16.88 4.09
N TYR A 32 -2.58 17.49 5.17
CA TYR A 32 -3.35 18.41 6.00
C TYR A 32 -2.84 19.84 5.84
N THR A 33 -3.77 20.79 5.75
CA THR A 33 -3.47 22.23 5.80
C THR A 33 -4.03 22.79 7.09
N LEU A 34 -3.20 23.53 7.83
CA LEU A 34 -3.53 24.10 9.13
C LEU A 34 -3.34 25.63 9.09
N PRO A 35 -4.07 26.38 9.92
CA PRO A 35 -3.83 27.81 10.07
C PRO A 35 -2.42 28.05 10.65
N SER A 36 -1.70 29.04 10.11
CA SER A 36 -0.44 29.48 10.68
C SER A 36 -0.69 30.49 11.81
N GLU A 37 0.11 30.41 12.87
CA GLU A 37 0.14 31.43 13.92
C GLU A 37 0.82 32.74 13.47
N LEU A 38 1.60 32.69 12.38
CA LEU A 38 2.35 33.83 11.86
C LEU A 38 1.62 34.45 10.66
N PRO A 39 1.66 35.79 10.51
CA PRO A 39 1.12 36.46 9.32
C PRO A 39 1.89 36.03 8.06
N ASP A 40 1.17 36.01 6.94
CA ASP A 40 1.71 35.73 5.59
C ASP A 40 2.45 34.39 5.46
N LYS A 41 2.05 33.37 6.24
CA LYS A 41 2.60 32.01 6.15
C LYS A 41 1.52 30.94 5.94
N SER A 42 1.84 29.96 5.08
CA SER A 42 1.05 28.75 4.88
C SER A 42 1.64 27.58 5.68
N CYS A 43 0.79 26.82 6.39
CA CYS A 43 1.18 25.57 7.05
C CYS A 43 0.47 24.39 6.37
N MET A 44 1.22 23.56 5.66
CA MET A 44 0.69 22.38 4.98
C MET A 44 1.62 21.19 5.13
N THR A 45 1.04 20.00 5.09
CA THR A 45 1.76 18.72 5.05
C THR A 45 1.48 18.03 3.73
N ARG A 46 2.48 17.31 3.24
CA ARG A 46 2.36 16.43 2.07
C ARG A 46 2.94 15.07 2.42
N ARG A 47 2.53 14.03 1.71
CA ARG A 47 3.12 12.71 1.84
C ARG A 47 4.05 12.48 0.65
N ASP A 48 5.30 12.16 0.95
CA ASP A 48 6.33 11.85 -0.04
C ASP A 48 6.73 10.36 0.08
N PRO A 49 7.14 9.69 -1.02
CA PRO A 49 7.66 8.33 -0.96
C PRO A 49 8.93 8.26 -0.12
N MET A 50 9.15 7.11 0.51
CA MET A 50 10.39 6.83 1.25
C MET A 50 11.53 6.46 0.30
N GLY A 51 11.23 5.91 -0.88
CA GLY A 51 12.20 5.48 -1.88
C GLY A 51 12.16 3.96 -2.08
N VAL A 52 13.31 3.32 -2.21
CA VAL A 52 13.39 1.90 -2.57
C VAL A 52 13.05 1.00 -1.38
N TRP A 53 12.20 -0.01 -1.59
CA TRP A 53 11.85 -1.04 -0.60
C TRP A 53 12.35 -2.43 -0.99
N GLY A 54 12.90 -3.16 -0.02
CA GLY A 54 13.16 -4.59 -0.12
C GLY A 54 12.06 -5.39 0.58
N LEU A 55 11.52 -6.41 -0.08
CA LEU A 55 10.42 -7.24 0.44
C LEU A 55 10.87 -8.69 0.62
N ILE A 56 10.88 -9.16 1.86
CA ILE A 56 11.16 -10.56 2.21
C ILE A 56 9.88 -11.15 2.82
N THR A 57 9.37 -12.21 2.20
CA THR A 57 8.07 -12.78 2.55
C THR A 57 8.17 -14.28 2.82
N PRO A 58 7.33 -14.83 3.72
CA PRO A 58 7.35 -16.25 4.04
C PRO A 58 6.73 -17.09 2.92
N TRP A 59 6.95 -18.41 2.99
CA TRP A 59 6.58 -19.37 1.94
C TRP A 59 5.11 -19.79 1.94
N ASN A 60 4.37 -19.53 3.02
CA ASN A 60 3.01 -20.06 3.25
C ASN A 60 1.89 -19.30 2.50
N PHE A 61 2.13 -18.04 2.12
CA PHE A 61 1.21 -17.31 1.24
C PHE A 61 2.03 -16.53 0.23
N PRO A 62 2.54 -17.23 -0.81
CA PRO A 62 3.46 -16.65 -1.77
C PRO A 62 2.84 -15.58 -2.67
N ILE A 63 1.50 -15.40 -2.66
CA ILE A 63 0.84 -14.33 -3.40
C ILE A 63 0.26 -13.28 -2.46
N ALA A 64 -0.55 -13.67 -1.46
CA ALA A 64 -1.22 -12.71 -0.59
C ALA A 64 -0.23 -11.85 0.21
N ILE A 65 0.75 -12.45 0.90
CA ILE A 65 1.67 -11.69 1.78
C ILE A 65 2.53 -10.70 0.99
N PRO A 66 3.15 -11.06 -0.15
CA PRO A 66 3.83 -10.09 -1.00
C PRO A 66 2.90 -8.99 -1.49
N SER A 67 1.68 -9.34 -1.94
CA SER A 67 0.70 -8.38 -2.46
C SER A 67 0.36 -7.30 -1.43
N TRP A 68 0.17 -7.69 -0.15
CA TRP A 68 -0.08 -6.76 0.97
C TRP A 68 1.02 -5.72 1.16
N LYS A 69 2.23 -5.97 0.66
CA LYS A 69 3.35 -5.04 0.75
C LYS A 69 3.61 -4.31 -0.57
N ILE A 70 3.60 -5.03 -1.69
CA ILE A 70 3.89 -4.50 -3.02
C ILE A 70 2.90 -3.39 -3.39
N PHE A 71 1.60 -3.66 -3.30
CA PHE A 71 0.59 -2.71 -3.76
C PHE A 71 0.62 -1.37 -3.01
N PRO A 72 0.66 -1.32 -1.66
CA PRO A 72 0.79 -0.03 -0.98
C PRO A 72 2.14 0.65 -1.21
N CYS A 73 3.24 -0.09 -1.41
CA CYS A 73 4.53 0.50 -1.77
C CYS A 73 4.44 1.22 -3.13
N LEU A 74 3.97 0.51 -4.16
CA LEU A 74 3.77 1.09 -5.50
C LEU A 74 2.82 2.29 -5.48
N LEU A 75 1.70 2.16 -4.75
CA LEU A 75 0.72 3.23 -4.60
C LEU A 75 1.32 4.52 -4.04
N SER A 76 2.21 4.39 -3.05
CA SER A 76 2.84 5.52 -2.37
C SER A 76 4.05 6.06 -3.11
N GLY A 77 4.36 5.54 -4.32
CA GLY A 77 5.45 6.00 -5.17
C GLY A 77 6.83 5.47 -4.78
N ASN A 78 6.88 4.33 -4.09
CA ASN A 78 8.11 3.63 -3.73
C ASN A 78 8.52 2.61 -4.81
#